data_AF-A0A3Q0DLD1-F1
#
_entry.id   AF-A0A3Q0DLD1-F1
#
_cell.length_a   1.000
_cell.length_b   1.000
_cell.length_c   1.000
_cell.angle_alpha   90.00
_cell.angle_beta   90.00
_cell.angle_gamma   90.00
#
_symmetry.space_group_name_H-M   'P 1'
#
loop_
_entity.id
_entity.type
_entity.pdbx_description
1 polymer ?
#
loop_
_entity_poly.entity_id
_entity_poly.type
_entity_poly.pdbx_seq_one_letter_code
_entity_poly.pdbx_strand_id
1 'polypeptide(L)'
;MLVWLKYQKYPFWPAVVKSVRRRDKKASVLFIEGHMNPKGRGITVSLRRLKHFDCKEKQRLLNEARADFGQAIGWCVSLITDYRVRLGCGSFAGSFLEYYAADISCPVRKSIQQDVSGTKFPPLSQGDPEEPAAGHSPGQWQPHRKVLPDRSRAARDRANQKLVEYIVKARGADSHLRAILGRQKPSRWLSTFLSAGQHVTCVETYLEDERQLDLVVQHLQGVCREGGSQMLARLRGDRVRFVLDVLLPEAIICAIAAVDAVDYKTAEEKYIRGPPLSYREKEIFDNQLLEERTRRHR
;
A
#
# COMPACT_ATOMS: atom_id res chain seq x y z
N MET A 1 1.44 -26.07 6.17
CA MET A 1 2.49 -27.11 6.32
C MET A 1 3.78 -26.44 6.76
N LEU A 2 4.52 -27.08 7.69
CA LEU A 2 5.80 -26.61 8.21
C LEU A 2 6.95 -27.35 7.54
N VAL A 3 7.99 -26.62 7.14
CA VAL A 3 9.12 -27.13 6.36
C VAL A 3 10.44 -26.56 6.87
N TRP A 4 11.55 -27.21 6.53
CA TRP A 4 12.89 -26.65 6.61
C TRP A 4 13.31 -26.14 5.23
N LEU A 5 13.95 -24.99 5.21
CA LEU A 5 14.55 -24.41 4.01
C LEU A 5 15.98 -23.96 4.33
N LYS A 6 16.94 -24.37 3.50
CA LYS A 6 18.31 -23.84 3.53
C LYS A 6 18.41 -22.63 2.62
N TYR A 7 18.95 -21.53 3.15
CA TYR A 7 19.07 -20.26 2.44
C TYR A 7 20.48 -19.70 2.55
N GLN A 8 21.13 -19.51 1.39
CA GLN A 8 22.52 -19.04 1.29
C GLN A 8 23.47 -19.83 2.22
N LYS A 9 24.26 -19.11 3.02
CA LYS A 9 25.23 -19.61 4.00
C LYS A 9 24.63 -19.98 5.35
N TYR A 10 23.32 -19.80 5.54
CA TYR A 10 22.65 -20.06 6.81
C TYR A 10 22.23 -21.53 6.95
N PRO A 11 22.13 -22.03 8.19
CA PRO A 11 21.63 -23.38 8.43
C PRO A 11 20.21 -23.55 7.92
N PHE A 12 19.75 -24.79 7.81
CA PHE A 12 18.33 -25.04 7.54
C PHE A 12 17.47 -24.37 8.61
N TRP A 13 16.49 -23.57 8.17
CA TRP A 13 15.64 -22.81 9.07
C TRP A 13 14.15 -23.22 8.94
N PRO A 14 13.37 -23.20 10.04
CA PRO A 14 11.95 -23.49 9.99
C PRO A 14 11.18 -22.43 9.20
N ALA A 15 10.23 -22.88 8.39
CA ALA A 15 9.43 -22.04 7.54
C ALA A 15 8.01 -22.62 7.34
N VAL A 16 7.06 -21.77 6.96
CA VAL A 16 5.68 -22.14 6.66
C VAL A 16 5.39 -21.96 5.17
N VAL A 17 4.75 -22.96 4.57
CA VAL A 17 4.33 -22.91 3.17
C VAL A 17 3.04 -22.10 3.06
N LYS A 18 3.04 -21.03 2.26
CA LYS A 18 1.87 -20.20 1.95
C LYS A 18 1.08 -20.72 0.75
N SER A 19 1.78 -21.11 -0.32
CA SER A 19 1.14 -21.67 -1.53
C SER A 19 2.06 -22.64 -2.24
N VAL A 20 1.47 -23.60 -2.97
CA VAL A 20 2.20 -24.62 -3.73
C VAL A 20 1.76 -24.59 -5.19
N ARG A 21 2.71 -24.36 -6.10
CA ARG A 21 2.52 -24.44 -7.54
C ARG A 21 3.01 -25.80 -8.01
N ARG A 22 2.11 -26.79 -8.02
CA ARG A 22 2.44 -28.19 -8.36
C ARG A 22 2.98 -28.33 -9.79
N ARG A 23 2.40 -27.60 -10.75
CA ARG A 23 2.82 -27.60 -12.17
C ARG A 23 4.29 -27.18 -12.32
N ASP A 24 4.69 -26.12 -11.62
CA ASP A 24 6.05 -25.57 -11.71
C ASP A 24 7.04 -26.19 -10.72
N LYS A 25 6.60 -27.17 -9.90
CA LYS A 25 7.36 -27.77 -8.80
C LYS A 25 7.98 -26.71 -7.86
N LYS A 26 7.23 -25.64 -7.59
CA LYS A 26 7.63 -24.50 -6.73
C LYS A 26 6.65 -24.28 -5.57
N ALA A 27 7.12 -23.67 -4.49
CA ALA A 27 6.30 -23.25 -3.37
C ALA A 27 6.69 -21.84 -2.91
N SER A 28 5.71 -21.08 -2.43
CA SER A 28 5.94 -19.82 -1.71
C SER A 28 6.01 -20.13 -0.22
N VAL A 29 7.11 -19.74 0.40
CA VAL A 29 7.47 -20.10 1.78
C VAL A 29 7.85 -18.86 2.56
N LEU A 30 7.46 -18.79 3.83
CA LEU A 30 7.79 -17.70 4.75
C LEU A 30 8.57 -18.27 5.95
N PHE A 31 9.72 -17.69 6.28
CA PHE A 31 10.48 -18.13 7.45
C PHE A 31 9.73 -17.85 8.75
N ILE A 32 9.89 -18.76 9.71
CA ILE A 32 9.37 -18.58 11.06
C ILE A 32 10.45 -17.85 11.83
N GLU A 33 10.11 -16.66 12.31
CA GLU A 33 11.01 -15.77 13.06
C GLU A 33 10.22 -15.16 14.23
N GLY A 34 10.93 -14.63 15.24
CA GLY A 34 10.30 -14.04 16.42
C GLY A 34 9.43 -12.82 16.11
N HIS A 35 9.75 -12.08 15.04
CA HIS A 35 8.96 -10.96 14.53
C HIS A 35 8.65 -11.15 13.04
N MET A 36 7.91 -12.21 12.70
CA MET A 36 7.45 -12.42 11.33
C MET A 36 6.17 -11.62 11.03
N ASN A 37 6.03 -11.11 9.80
CA ASN A 37 4.76 -10.57 9.30
C ASN A 37 3.96 -11.72 8.63
N PRO A 38 2.86 -12.22 9.25
CA PRO A 38 2.12 -13.36 8.71
C PRO A 38 1.47 -13.06 7.34
N LYS A 39 1.15 -11.78 7.09
CA LYS A 39 0.60 -11.31 5.80
C LYS A 39 1.70 -11.03 4.76
N GLY A 40 2.97 -11.02 5.16
CA GLY A 40 4.11 -10.74 4.30
C GLY A 40 4.24 -11.67 3.09
N ARG A 41 4.89 -11.19 2.03
CA ARG A 41 5.16 -11.97 0.81
C ARG A 41 6.13 -13.12 1.12
N GLY A 42 5.79 -14.34 0.71
CA GLY A 42 6.68 -15.50 0.85
C GLY A 42 7.68 -15.60 -0.31
N ILE A 43 8.85 -16.14 -0.04
CA ILE A 43 9.92 -16.40 -1.02
C ILE A 43 9.54 -17.62 -1.87
N THR A 44 9.77 -17.54 -3.18
CA THR A 44 9.47 -18.65 -4.09
C THR A 44 10.67 -19.58 -4.22
N VAL A 45 10.50 -20.84 -3.84
CA VAL A 45 11.56 -21.86 -3.84
C VAL A 45 11.13 -23.14 -4.54
N SER A 46 12.10 -23.88 -5.08
CA SER A 46 11.85 -25.23 -5.62
C SER A 46 11.45 -26.18 -4.51
N LEU A 47 10.48 -27.06 -4.78
CA LEU A 47 10.04 -28.10 -3.84
C LEU A 47 11.18 -29.04 -3.44
N ARG A 48 12.19 -29.24 -4.30
CA ARG A 48 13.34 -30.12 -4.02
C ARG A 48 14.23 -29.60 -2.88
N ARG A 49 14.19 -28.29 -2.60
CA ARG A 49 14.97 -27.65 -1.54
C ARG A 49 14.28 -27.67 -0.17
N LEU A 50 13.00 -28.06 -0.15
CA LEU A 50 12.20 -28.11 1.07
C LEU A 50 12.27 -29.50 1.69
N LYS A 51 12.49 -29.56 3.00
CA LYS A 51 12.31 -30.77 3.79
C LYS A 51 11.11 -30.62 4.70
N HIS A 52 10.38 -31.69 4.97
CA HIS A 52 9.29 -31.63 5.94
C HIS A 52 9.84 -31.30 7.34
N PHE A 53 9.12 -30.51 8.15
CA PHE A 53 9.61 -30.11 9.47
C PHE A 53 9.94 -31.32 10.37
N ASP A 54 9.13 -32.37 10.30
CA ASP A 54 9.31 -33.63 11.04
C ASP A 54 10.08 -34.71 10.26
N CYS A 55 11.03 -34.32 9.41
CA CYS A 55 11.92 -35.27 8.75
C CYS A 55 12.86 -35.99 9.74
N LYS A 56 13.43 -37.13 9.32
CA LYS A 56 14.36 -37.93 10.15
C LYS A 56 15.58 -37.11 10.62
N GLU A 57 16.03 -36.14 9.81
CA GLU A 57 17.16 -35.28 10.16
C GLU A 57 16.80 -34.10 11.09
N LYS A 58 15.55 -33.94 11.53
CA LYS A 58 15.08 -32.80 12.33
C LYS A 58 16.01 -32.44 13.48
N GLN A 59 16.43 -33.43 14.27
CA GLN A 59 17.27 -33.17 15.44
C GLN A 59 18.67 -32.66 15.05
N ARG A 60 19.22 -33.17 13.94
CA ARG A 60 20.49 -32.70 13.38
C ARG A 60 20.37 -31.24 12.91
N LEU A 61 19.29 -30.90 12.20
CA LEU A 61 19.04 -29.53 11.72
C LEU A 61 18.84 -28.54 12.87
N LEU A 62 18.17 -28.96 13.95
CA LEU A 62 18.04 -28.16 15.16
C LEU A 62 19.39 -27.91 15.84
N ASN A 63 20.22 -28.95 15.96
CA ASN A 63 21.55 -28.81 16.56
C ASN A 63 22.46 -27.90 15.73
N GLU A 64 22.40 -28.01 14.39
CA GLU A 64 23.12 -27.15 13.45
C GLU A 64 22.69 -25.68 13.60
N ALA A 65 21.38 -25.41 13.65
CA ALA A 65 20.88 -24.05 13.86
C ALA A 65 21.16 -23.51 15.27
N ARG A 66 21.23 -24.38 16.28
CA ARG A 66 21.52 -23.98 17.67
C ARG A 66 22.96 -23.51 17.88
N ALA A 67 23.90 -23.99 17.07
CA ALA A 67 25.31 -23.63 17.20
C ALA A 67 25.53 -22.11 17.09
N ASP A 68 24.90 -21.48 16.10
CA ASP A 68 25.06 -20.04 15.83
C ASP A 68 23.84 -19.20 16.28
N PHE A 69 22.66 -19.82 16.40
CA PHE A 69 21.38 -19.11 16.56
C PHE A 69 20.49 -19.73 17.65
N GLY A 70 21.08 -20.27 18.72
CA GLY A 70 20.39 -21.02 19.79
C GLY A 70 19.09 -20.40 20.33
N GLN A 71 19.10 -19.11 20.65
CA GLN A 71 17.92 -18.42 21.18
C GLN A 71 16.85 -18.19 20.10
N ALA A 72 17.26 -17.75 18.91
CA ALA A 72 16.38 -17.51 17.77
C ALA A 72 15.67 -18.78 17.29
N ILE A 73 16.39 -19.91 17.18
CA ILE A 73 15.77 -21.20 16.83
C ILE A 73 14.88 -21.71 17.96
N GLY A 74 15.26 -21.45 19.22
CA GLY A 74 14.43 -21.72 20.39
C GLY A 74 13.05 -21.07 20.30
N TRP A 75 13.00 -19.78 19.94
CA TRP A 75 11.74 -19.06 19.75
C TRP A 75 10.88 -19.63 18.62
N CYS A 76 11.50 -20.01 17.51
CA CYS A 76 10.79 -20.67 16.40
C CYS A 76 10.15 -21.99 16.85
N VAL A 77 10.89 -22.80 17.62
CA VAL A 77 10.40 -24.07 18.17
C VAL A 77 9.28 -23.84 19.18
N SER A 78 9.37 -22.82 20.04
CA SER A 78 8.31 -22.48 21.00
C SER A 78 7.00 -22.13 20.31
N LEU A 79 7.04 -21.30 19.25
CA LEU A 79 5.87 -20.95 18.47
C LEU A 79 5.23 -22.16 17.78
N ILE A 80 6.06 -23.03 17.19
CA ILE A 80 5.58 -24.25 16.51
C ILE A 80 4.98 -25.23 17.52
N THR A 81 5.60 -25.37 18.69
CA THR A 81 5.13 -26.29 19.74
C THR A 81 3.80 -25.83 20.30
N ASP A 82 3.67 -24.55 20.68
CA ASP A 82 2.41 -24.02 21.21
C ASP A 82 1.27 -24.13 20.18
N TYR A 83 1.54 -23.80 18.92
CA TYR A 83 0.58 -24.03 17.83
C TYR A 83 0.08 -25.48 17.76
N ARG A 84 1.00 -26.45 17.84
CA ARG A 84 0.66 -27.88 17.76
C ARG A 84 -0.12 -28.36 18.97
N VAL A 85 0.23 -27.90 20.17
CA VAL A 85 -0.52 -28.21 21.40
C VAL A 85 -1.94 -27.70 21.27
N ARG A 86 -2.13 -26.45 20.82
CA ARG A 86 -3.47 -25.88 20.67
C ARG A 86 -4.31 -26.59 19.63
N LEU A 87 -3.69 -26.99 18.52
CA LEU A 87 -4.33 -27.78 17.47
C LEU A 87 -4.72 -29.18 17.97
N GLY A 88 -3.81 -29.85 18.70
CA GLY A 88 -4.03 -31.19 19.24
C GLY A 88 -5.07 -31.24 20.37
N CYS A 89 -5.14 -30.21 21.20
CA CYS A 89 -6.13 -30.08 22.27
C CYS A 89 -7.47 -29.49 21.80
N GLY A 90 -7.64 -29.18 20.51
CA GLY A 90 -8.87 -28.62 19.96
C GLY A 90 -9.15 -27.15 20.33
N SER A 91 -8.27 -26.50 21.07
CA SER A 91 -8.41 -25.07 21.47
C SER A 91 -8.22 -24.08 20.31
N PHE A 92 -7.74 -24.56 19.16
CA PHE A 92 -7.59 -23.78 17.93
C PHE A 92 -7.74 -24.68 16.70
N ALA A 93 -8.40 -24.18 15.66
CA ALA A 93 -8.60 -24.90 14.41
C ALA A 93 -8.29 -23.96 13.23
N GLY A 94 -7.00 -23.83 12.90
CA GLY A 94 -6.54 -22.94 11.83
C GLY A 94 -5.09 -23.17 11.42
N SER A 95 -4.63 -22.38 10.46
CA SER A 95 -3.26 -22.42 9.95
C SER A 95 -2.25 -21.82 10.95
N PHE A 96 -0.96 -22.16 10.81
CA PHE A 96 0.09 -21.58 11.66
C PHE A 96 0.14 -20.05 11.57
N LEU A 97 -0.15 -19.48 10.40
CA LEU A 97 -0.18 -18.03 10.20
C LEU A 97 -1.38 -17.38 10.89
N GLU A 98 -2.55 -18.03 10.85
CA GLU A 98 -3.73 -17.60 11.61
C GLU A 98 -3.46 -17.67 13.12
N TYR A 99 -2.83 -18.75 13.60
CA TYR A 99 -2.43 -18.88 15.00
C TYR A 99 -1.51 -17.73 15.43
N TYR A 100 -0.47 -17.43 14.63
CA TYR A 100 0.47 -16.36 14.95
C TYR A 100 -0.18 -14.97 14.93
N ALA A 101 -1.18 -14.76 14.07
CA ALA A 101 -1.94 -13.52 14.02
C ALA A 101 -2.98 -13.41 15.16
N ALA A 102 -3.46 -14.54 15.69
CA ALA A 102 -4.48 -14.59 16.72
C ALA A 102 -3.93 -14.27 18.12
N ASP A 103 -4.81 -13.81 19.01
CA ASP A 103 -4.45 -13.43 20.39
C ASP A 103 -3.97 -14.61 21.23
N ILE A 104 -4.36 -15.83 20.88
CA ILE A 104 -3.91 -17.06 21.55
C ILE A 104 -2.40 -17.28 21.50
N SER A 105 -1.70 -16.71 20.52
CA SER A 105 -0.23 -16.77 20.44
C SER A 105 0.46 -15.62 21.19
N CYS A 106 -0.30 -14.64 21.69
CA CYS A 106 0.21 -13.45 22.36
C CYS A 106 1.14 -13.75 23.56
N PRO A 107 0.85 -14.73 24.44
CA PRO A 107 1.76 -15.07 25.54
C PRO A 107 3.15 -15.48 25.06
N VAL A 108 3.22 -16.33 24.03
CA VAL A 108 4.48 -16.81 23.45
C VAL A 108 5.18 -15.69 22.68
N ARG A 109 4.43 -14.84 21.96
CA ARG A 109 5.02 -13.68 21.25
C ARG A 109 5.58 -12.64 22.21
N LYS A 110 4.93 -12.41 23.36
CA LYS A 110 5.40 -11.46 24.39
C LYS A 110 6.67 -11.93 25.08
N SER A 111 6.79 -13.21 25.42
CA SER A 111 8.03 -13.75 26.00
C SER A 111 9.21 -13.64 25.02
N ILE A 112 8.94 -13.84 23.74
CA ILE A 112 9.93 -13.62 22.68
C ILE A 112 10.34 -12.13 22.61
N GLN A 113 9.38 -11.19 22.68
CA GLN A 113 9.63 -9.74 22.60
C GLN A 113 10.44 -9.16 23.77
N GLN A 114 10.26 -9.69 24.98
CA GLN A 114 10.97 -9.23 26.18
C GLN A 114 12.46 -9.60 26.15
N ASP A 115 12.84 -10.64 25.42
CA ASP A 115 14.22 -11.11 25.28
C ASP A 115 14.95 -10.57 24.01
N VAL A 116 14.34 -9.66 23.24
CA VAL A 116 14.85 -9.19 21.92
C VAL A 116 16.12 -8.34 22.00
N SER A 117 16.47 -7.81 23.17
CA SER A 117 17.59 -6.85 23.34
C SER A 117 19.00 -7.41 23.03
N GLY A 118 19.16 -8.69 22.67
CA GLY A 118 20.46 -9.29 22.34
C GLY A 118 20.51 -10.37 21.25
N THR A 119 19.38 -10.78 20.67
CA THR A 119 19.35 -11.91 19.72
C THR A 119 19.73 -11.54 18.29
N LYS A 120 20.62 -12.35 17.70
CA LYS A 120 20.93 -12.32 16.28
C LYS A 120 20.05 -13.35 15.56
N PHE A 121 19.08 -12.92 14.77
CA PHE A 121 18.44 -13.79 13.78
C PHE A 121 19.31 -13.83 12.51
N PRO A 122 19.36 -14.96 11.80
CA PRO A 122 19.91 -14.95 10.45
C PRO A 122 19.04 -14.02 9.59
N PRO A 123 19.63 -13.08 8.80
CA PRO A 123 18.89 -12.18 7.94
C PRO A 123 18.33 -12.94 6.72
N LEU A 124 17.29 -13.75 6.96
CA LEU A 124 16.66 -14.62 5.97
C LEU A 124 15.56 -13.89 5.17
N SER A 125 15.11 -12.74 5.67
CA SER A 125 14.03 -11.92 5.10
C SER A 125 14.51 -10.82 4.12
N GLN A 126 15.81 -10.69 3.86
CA GLN A 126 16.33 -9.76 2.84
C GLN A 126 16.63 -10.48 1.51
N GLY A 127 15.76 -10.24 0.53
CA GLY A 127 16.04 -10.28 -0.92
C GLY A 127 16.68 -11.54 -1.53
N ASP A 128 15.95 -12.18 -2.45
CA ASP A 128 16.41 -13.31 -3.28
C ASP A 128 17.87 -13.19 -3.78
N PRO A 129 18.69 -14.26 -3.68
CA PRO A 129 19.91 -14.40 -4.45
C PRO A 129 19.65 -15.31 -5.65
N GLU A 130 19.85 -14.77 -6.86
CA GLU A 130 20.28 -15.58 -7.99
C GLU A 130 21.61 -16.26 -7.68
N GLU A 131 21.78 -17.49 -8.17
CA GLU A 131 23.04 -18.25 -8.07
C GLU A 131 24.14 -17.70 -8.98
N PRO A 132 25.43 -18.02 -8.70
CA PRO A 132 26.55 -17.12 -8.92
C PRO A 132 27.24 -17.32 -10.27
N ALA A 133 27.70 -16.23 -10.88
CA ALA A 133 28.78 -16.25 -11.86
C ALA A 133 29.88 -15.27 -11.44
N ALA A 134 31.03 -15.86 -11.09
CA ALA A 134 32.39 -15.35 -11.09
C ALA A 134 32.65 -13.84 -10.85
N GLY A 135 33.26 -13.58 -9.69
CA GLY A 135 34.46 -12.75 -9.59
C GLY A 135 34.29 -11.25 -9.49
N HIS A 136 34.11 -10.73 -8.28
CA HIS A 136 34.56 -9.37 -7.93
C HIS A 136 35.08 -9.31 -6.49
N SER A 137 36.25 -8.69 -6.34
CA SER A 137 37.12 -8.61 -5.16
C SER A 137 36.47 -7.88 -3.95
N PRO A 138 36.89 -8.17 -2.70
CA PRO A 138 36.28 -7.59 -1.51
C PRO A 138 36.83 -6.17 -1.29
N GLY A 139 36.05 -5.15 -1.66
CA GLY A 139 36.49 -3.77 -1.48
C GLY A 139 35.47 -2.66 -1.68
N GLN A 140 34.19 -2.96 -1.95
CA GLN A 140 33.16 -1.93 -2.00
C GLN A 140 32.03 -2.26 -1.05
N TRP A 141 32.04 -1.56 0.08
CA TRP A 141 30.87 -1.33 0.90
C TRP A 141 29.70 -0.96 -0.02
N GLN A 142 28.74 -1.86 -0.20
CA GLN A 142 27.50 -1.48 -0.86
C GLN A 142 26.81 -0.47 0.07
N PRO A 143 26.62 0.78 -0.36
CA PRO A 143 25.92 1.75 0.46
C PRO A 143 24.54 1.17 0.73
N HIS A 144 24.09 1.20 1.99
CA HIS A 144 22.67 1.07 2.32
C HIS A 144 21.90 1.76 1.21
N ARG A 145 21.16 1.00 0.38
CA ARG A 145 20.34 1.60 -0.67
C ARG A 145 19.34 2.45 0.10
N LYS A 146 19.66 3.74 0.25
CA LYS A 146 18.74 4.77 0.68
C LYS A 146 17.60 4.66 -0.30
N VAL A 147 16.54 3.98 0.11
CA VAL A 147 15.33 3.83 -0.68
C VAL A 147 14.88 5.26 -0.95
N LEU A 148 14.96 5.66 -2.20
CA LEU A 148 14.64 7.02 -2.59
C LEU A 148 13.21 7.34 -2.13
N PRO A 149 12.93 8.59 -1.73
CA PRO A 149 11.57 9.02 -1.38
C PRO A 149 10.59 8.59 -2.48
N ASP A 150 9.37 8.21 -2.11
CA ASP A 150 8.37 7.83 -3.11
C ASP A 150 8.19 8.97 -4.11
N ARG A 151 8.62 8.74 -5.36
CA ARG A 151 8.62 9.77 -6.41
C ARG A 151 7.33 9.75 -7.21
N SER A 152 6.40 8.80 -6.96
CA SER A 152 5.13 8.71 -7.68
C SER A 152 4.30 9.99 -7.50
N ARG A 153 4.11 10.42 -6.25
CA ARG A 153 3.40 11.66 -5.90
C ARG A 153 4.06 12.86 -6.54
N ALA A 154 5.36 13.05 -6.31
CA ALA A 154 6.11 14.15 -6.90
C ALA A 154 6.14 14.13 -8.45
N ALA A 155 5.98 12.97 -9.10
CA ALA A 155 5.84 12.88 -10.55
C ALA A 155 4.43 13.26 -11.01
N ARG A 156 3.40 12.86 -10.25
CA ARG A 156 2.00 13.26 -10.47
C ARG A 156 1.83 14.77 -10.27
N ASP A 157 2.39 15.35 -9.22
CA ASP A 157 2.37 16.80 -8.98
C ASP A 157 3.02 17.57 -10.15
N ARG A 158 4.16 17.06 -10.66
CA ARG A 158 4.80 17.66 -11.86
C ARG A 158 3.95 17.53 -13.12
N ALA A 159 3.23 16.42 -13.30
CA ALA A 159 2.33 16.25 -14.44
C ALA A 159 1.09 17.17 -14.31
N ASN A 160 0.52 17.25 -13.11
CA ASN A 160 -0.61 18.10 -12.75
C ASN A 160 -0.30 19.58 -12.89
N GLN A 161 0.97 19.97 -12.80
CA GLN A 161 1.39 21.35 -13.07
C GLN A 161 0.87 21.84 -14.43
N LYS A 162 0.82 20.99 -15.46
CA LYS A 162 0.28 21.36 -16.78
C LYS A 162 -1.22 21.67 -16.73
N LEU A 163 -1.97 20.95 -15.90
CA LEU A 163 -3.40 21.20 -15.69
C LEU A 163 -3.59 22.54 -14.97
N VAL A 164 -2.81 22.79 -13.92
CA VAL A 164 -2.83 24.07 -13.19
C VAL A 164 -2.48 25.23 -14.11
N GLU A 165 -1.47 25.08 -14.96
CA GLU A 165 -1.09 26.10 -15.94
C GLU A 165 -2.20 26.37 -16.95
N TYR A 166 -2.86 25.33 -17.45
CA TYR A 166 -3.98 25.48 -18.36
C TYR A 166 -5.16 26.22 -17.70
N ILE A 167 -5.49 25.87 -16.46
CA ILE A 167 -6.62 26.48 -15.73
C ILE A 167 -6.30 27.93 -15.36
N VAL A 168 -5.15 28.19 -14.72
CA VAL A 168 -4.84 29.48 -14.10
C VAL A 168 -4.14 30.44 -15.06
N LYS A 169 -3.07 30.00 -15.75
CA LYS A 169 -2.27 30.88 -16.62
C LYS A 169 -2.94 31.08 -17.97
N ALA A 170 -3.33 29.98 -18.62
CA ALA A 170 -3.96 30.04 -19.93
C ALA A 170 -5.45 30.41 -19.87
N ARG A 171 -6.07 30.33 -18.68
CA ARG A 171 -7.51 30.58 -18.48
C ARG A 171 -8.39 29.75 -19.42
N GLY A 172 -7.90 28.58 -19.82
CA GLY A 172 -8.50 27.77 -20.88
C GLY A 172 -9.82 27.12 -20.49
N ALA A 173 -10.09 27.02 -19.18
CA ALA A 173 -11.37 26.51 -18.65
C ALA A 173 -12.40 27.63 -18.44
N ASP A 174 -11.99 28.91 -18.41
CA ASP A 174 -12.87 30.01 -17.98
C ASP A 174 -14.13 30.16 -18.84
N SER A 175 -14.01 30.00 -20.16
CA SER A 175 -15.16 30.10 -21.08
C SER A 175 -16.20 29.01 -20.82
N HIS A 176 -15.74 27.78 -20.60
CA HIS A 176 -16.58 26.64 -20.24
C HIS A 176 -17.25 26.85 -18.88
N LEU A 177 -16.49 27.29 -17.88
CA LEU A 177 -17.02 27.57 -16.54
C LEU A 177 -18.07 28.70 -16.57
N ARG A 178 -17.82 29.78 -17.33
CA ARG A 178 -18.81 30.86 -17.51
C ARG A 178 -20.06 30.36 -18.23
N ALA A 179 -19.94 29.48 -19.23
CA ALA A 179 -21.10 28.88 -19.89
C ALA A 179 -21.95 28.02 -18.93
N ILE A 180 -21.32 27.32 -17.99
CA ILE A 180 -22.02 26.58 -16.92
C ILE A 180 -22.71 27.53 -15.95
N LEU A 181 -21.99 28.57 -15.49
CA LEU A 181 -22.56 29.60 -14.60
C LEU A 181 -23.78 30.30 -15.23
N GLY A 182 -23.72 30.54 -16.54
CA GLY A 182 -24.81 31.10 -17.34
C GLY A 182 -25.90 30.09 -17.76
N ARG A 183 -25.83 28.82 -17.33
CA ARG A 183 -26.73 27.71 -17.71
C ARG A 183 -26.83 27.44 -19.22
N GLN A 184 -25.86 27.90 -19.99
CA GLN A 184 -25.78 27.65 -21.44
C GLN A 184 -25.25 26.26 -21.74
N LYS A 185 -24.47 25.68 -20.83
CA LYS A 185 -23.94 24.32 -20.93
C LYS A 185 -24.43 23.46 -19.77
N PRO A 186 -24.94 22.24 -20.01
CA PRO A 186 -25.30 21.32 -18.95
C PRO A 186 -24.04 20.82 -18.24
N SER A 187 -24.13 20.69 -16.92
CA SER A 187 -23.08 20.16 -16.06
C SER A 187 -23.67 19.11 -15.13
N ARG A 188 -23.09 17.91 -15.15
CA ARG A 188 -23.47 16.83 -14.23
C ARG A 188 -23.24 17.25 -12.79
N TRP A 189 -22.08 17.83 -12.50
CA TRP A 189 -21.70 18.29 -11.17
C TRP A 189 -22.65 19.37 -10.65
N LEU A 190 -23.03 20.32 -11.50
CA LEU A 190 -24.03 21.33 -11.16
C LEU A 190 -25.40 20.71 -10.90
N SER A 191 -25.84 19.77 -11.74
CA SER A 191 -27.12 19.08 -11.55
C SER A 191 -27.13 18.29 -10.24
N THR A 192 -26.06 17.56 -9.93
CA THR A 192 -25.93 16.80 -8.68
C THR A 192 -25.91 17.73 -7.46
N PHE A 193 -25.16 18.83 -7.54
CA PHE A 193 -25.09 19.83 -6.47
C PHE A 193 -26.46 20.45 -6.15
N LEU A 194 -27.30 20.68 -7.15
CA LEU A 194 -28.64 21.24 -6.96
C LEU A 194 -29.68 20.20 -6.50
N SER A 195 -29.59 18.96 -6.99
CA SER A 195 -30.56 17.90 -6.68
C SER A 195 -30.30 17.19 -5.35
N ALA A 196 -29.03 17.03 -4.98
CA ALA A 196 -28.64 16.41 -3.73
C ALA A 196 -28.18 17.51 -2.75
N GLY A 197 -29.04 17.88 -1.80
CA GLY A 197 -28.62 18.68 -0.64
C GLY A 197 -27.53 18.01 0.23
N GLN A 198 -27.10 16.80 -0.15
CA GLN A 198 -26.06 15.99 0.48
C GLN A 198 -24.68 16.28 -0.10
N HIS A 199 -23.67 16.19 0.76
CA HIS A 199 -22.26 16.31 0.44
C HIS A 199 -21.92 15.29 -0.66
N VAL A 200 -21.51 15.77 -1.84
CA VAL A 200 -20.78 14.92 -2.78
C VAL A 200 -19.41 14.75 -2.13
N THR A 201 -19.11 13.54 -1.65
CA THR A 201 -17.79 13.22 -1.11
C THR A 201 -16.76 13.64 -2.15
N CYS A 202 -15.99 14.68 -1.82
CA CYS A 202 -15.04 15.30 -2.72
C CYS A 202 -14.17 14.20 -3.34
N VAL A 203 -14.14 14.13 -4.67
CA VAL A 203 -13.17 13.29 -5.39
C VAL A 203 -11.83 14.04 -5.32
N GLU A 204 -11.25 14.12 -4.12
CA GLU A 204 -9.92 14.68 -3.83
C GLU A 204 -8.84 13.75 -4.41
N THR A 205 -8.87 13.49 -5.72
CA THR A 205 -7.95 12.51 -6.32
C THR A 205 -7.02 13.12 -7.34
N TYR A 206 -7.31 14.29 -7.91
CA TYR A 206 -6.46 14.82 -8.99
C TYR A 206 -5.35 15.78 -8.54
N LEU A 207 -5.64 16.77 -7.68
CA LEU A 207 -4.63 17.72 -7.18
C LEU A 207 -4.28 17.41 -5.73
N GLU A 208 -3.21 16.64 -5.52
CA GLU A 208 -2.74 16.24 -4.18
C GLU A 208 -1.78 17.23 -3.52
N ASP A 209 -1.22 18.17 -4.28
CA ASP A 209 -0.38 19.24 -3.75
C ASP A 209 -1.26 20.42 -3.31
N GLU A 210 -1.17 20.79 -2.04
CA GLU A 210 -2.00 21.85 -1.44
C GLU A 210 -1.79 23.20 -2.15
N ARG A 211 -0.56 23.51 -2.57
CA ARG A 211 -0.27 24.78 -3.24
C ARG A 211 -0.90 24.83 -4.63
N GLN A 212 -0.86 23.73 -5.38
CA GLN A 212 -1.55 23.61 -6.66
C GLN A 212 -3.05 23.77 -6.51
N LEU A 213 -3.63 23.12 -5.50
CA LEU A 213 -5.05 23.21 -5.20
C LEU A 213 -5.45 24.64 -4.81
N ASP A 214 -4.70 25.29 -3.92
CA ASP A 214 -4.95 26.66 -3.47
C ASP A 214 -4.95 27.65 -4.65
N LEU A 215 -3.98 27.54 -5.55
CA LEU A 215 -3.90 28.38 -6.75
C LEU A 215 -5.13 28.22 -7.65
N VAL A 216 -5.56 26.98 -7.88
CA VAL A 216 -6.74 26.69 -8.70
C VAL A 216 -8.00 27.20 -8.01
N VAL A 217 -8.19 26.90 -6.74
CA VAL A 217 -9.37 27.35 -5.96
C VAL A 217 -9.45 28.87 -5.92
N GLN A 218 -8.34 29.58 -5.70
CA GLN A 218 -8.28 31.03 -5.71
C GLN A 218 -8.69 31.61 -7.08
N HIS A 219 -8.20 31.01 -8.17
CA HIS A 219 -8.60 31.39 -9.53
C HIS A 219 -10.10 31.17 -9.78
N LEU A 220 -10.63 30.00 -9.41
CA LEU A 220 -12.04 29.66 -9.59
C LEU A 220 -12.97 30.57 -8.77
N GLN A 221 -12.56 30.97 -7.57
CA GLN A 221 -13.27 31.99 -6.80
C GLN A 221 -13.30 33.35 -7.52
N GLY A 222 -12.26 33.69 -8.29
CA GLY A 222 -12.23 34.87 -9.16
C GLY A 222 -13.25 34.76 -10.30
N VAL A 223 -13.23 33.64 -11.04
CA VAL A 223 -14.18 33.35 -12.12
C VAL A 223 -15.63 33.40 -11.62
N CYS A 224 -15.88 32.86 -10.42
CA CYS A 224 -17.17 32.96 -9.74
C CYS A 224 -17.62 34.40 -9.49
N ARG A 225 -16.70 35.25 -8.99
CA ARG A 225 -16.99 36.67 -8.70
C ARG A 225 -17.31 37.46 -9.97
N GLU A 226 -16.58 37.20 -11.05
CA GLU A 226 -16.72 37.91 -12.32
C GLU A 226 -17.98 37.49 -13.11
N GLY A 227 -18.34 36.20 -13.09
CA GLY A 227 -19.42 35.65 -13.93
C GLY A 227 -20.70 35.21 -13.20
N GLY A 228 -20.75 35.29 -11.87
CA GLY A 228 -21.72 34.53 -11.05
C GLY A 228 -22.76 35.34 -10.27
N SER A 229 -22.88 36.66 -10.45
CA SER A 229 -23.69 37.51 -9.55
C SER A 229 -25.15 37.03 -9.36
N GLN A 230 -25.79 36.45 -10.36
CA GLN A 230 -27.16 35.91 -10.25
C GLN A 230 -27.26 34.51 -9.63
N MET A 231 -26.28 33.64 -9.86
CA MET A 231 -26.29 32.26 -9.31
C MET A 231 -25.79 32.25 -7.87
N LEU A 232 -24.78 33.07 -7.55
CA LEU A 232 -24.23 33.25 -6.20
C LEU A 232 -25.26 33.80 -5.21
N ALA A 233 -26.28 34.53 -5.69
CA ALA A 233 -27.39 35.02 -4.87
C ALA A 233 -28.41 33.92 -4.51
N ARG A 234 -28.49 32.85 -5.33
CA ARG A 234 -29.38 31.69 -5.09
C ARG A 234 -28.72 30.57 -4.29
N LEU A 235 -27.39 30.52 -4.32
CA LEU A 235 -26.61 29.60 -3.48
C LEU A 235 -26.77 30.03 -2.03
N ARG A 236 -27.27 29.12 -1.17
CA ARG A 236 -27.64 29.31 0.25
C ARG A 236 -26.44 29.59 1.18
N GLY A 237 -25.48 30.39 0.73
CA GLY A 237 -24.31 30.84 1.51
C GLY A 237 -23.02 30.06 1.28
N ASP A 238 -23.06 28.84 0.72
CA ASP A 238 -21.85 28.01 0.63
C ASP A 238 -21.12 28.12 -0.71
N ARG A 239 -20.45 29.27 -0.89
CA ARG A 239 -19.62 29.54 -2.09
C ARG A 239 -18.41 28.63 -2.18
N VAL A 240 -17.85 28.25 -1.03
CA VAL A 240 -16.68 27.37 -0.94
C VAL A 240 -17.05 26.00 -1.50
N ARG A 241 -18.17 25.44 -1.02
CA ARG A 241 -18.66 24.15 -1.51
C ARG A 241 -19.02 24.17 -2.99
N PHE A 242 -19.60 25.25 -3.51
CA PHE A 242 -19.85 25.35 -4.95
C PHE A 242 -18.57 25.31 -5.79
N VAL A 243 -17.50 25.97 -5.33
CA VAL A 243 -16.20 25.91 -6.01
C VAL A 243 -15.63 24.49 -5.99
N LEU A 244 -15.67 23.82 -4.84
CA LEU A 244 -15.09 22.48 -4.68
C LEU A 244 -15.91 21.37 -5.35
N ASP A 245 -17.23 21.42 -5.26
CA ASP A 245 -18.12 20.34 -5.73
C ASP A 245 -18.49 20.47 -7.21
N VAL A 246 -18.37 21.69 -7.79
CA VAL A 246 -18.81 21.97 -9.16
C VAL A 246 -17.68 22.51 -10.02
N LEU A 247 -17.14 23.68 -9.68
CA LEU A 247 -16.20 24.36 -10.58
C LEU A 247 -14.85 23.66 -10.66
N LEU A 248 -14.36 23.10 -9.55
CA LEU A 248 -13.09 22.42 -9.50
C LEU A 248 -13.10 21.13 -10.36
N PRO A 249 -14.08 20.22 -10.23
CA PRO A 249 -14.22 19.08 -11.14
C PRO A 249 -14.33 19.50 -12.61
N GLU A 250 -15.17 20.48 -12.92
CA GLU A 250 -15.37 20.97 -14.29
C GLU A 250 -14.08 21.55 -14.90
N ALA A 251 -13.33 22.32 -14.12
CA ALA A 251 -12.08 22.91 -14.55
C ALA A 251 -11.01 21.85 -14.81
N ILE A 252 -10.89 20.86 -13.92
CA ILE A 252 -9.93 19.76 -14.06
C ILE A 252 -10.28 18.90 -15.28
N ILE A 253 -11.55 18.55 -15.49
CA ILE A 253 -11.97 17.76 -16.67
C ILE A 253 -11.68 18.50 -17.96
N CYS A 254 -11.95 19.81 -18.03
CA CYS A 254 -11.58 20.63 -19.18
C CYS A 254 -10.07 20.67 -19.41
N ALA A 255 -9.29 20.77 -18.34
CA ALA A 255 -7.83 20.76 -18.43
C ALA A 255 -7.31 19.41 -18.92
N ILE A 256 -7.87 18.30 -18.43
CA ILE A 256 -7.53 16.94 -18.89
C ILE A 256 -7.84 16.79 -20.38
N ALA A 257 -9.04 17.20 -20.81
CA ALA A 257 -9.44 17.15 -22.21
C ALA A 257 -8.47 17.91 -23.12
N ALA A 258 -8.05 19.11 -22.71
CA ALA A 258 -7.12 19.94 -23.47
C ALA A 258 -5.67 19.43 -23.44
N VAL A 259 -5.17 19.01 -22.27
CA VAL A 259 -3.77 18.59 -22.09
C VAL A 259 -3.52 17.21 -22.68
N ASP A 260 -4.45 16.28 -22.52
CA ASP A 260 -4.35 14.92 -23.07
C ASP A 260 -4.90 14.81 -24.51
N ALA A 261 -5.45 15.91 -25.05
CA ALA A 261 -6.09 15.95 -26.36
C ALA A 261 -7.17 14.87 -26.54
N VAL A 262 -8.01 14.70 -25.52
CA VAL A 262 -9.12 13.73 -25.50
C VAL A 262 -10.47 14.45 -25.49
N ASP A 263 -11.54 13.74 -25.84
CA ASP A 263 -12.88 14.27 -25.72
C ASP A 263 -13.30 14.46 -24.25
N TYR A 264 -14.30 15.32 -24.04
CA TYR A 264 -14.78 15.66 -22.70
C TYR A 264 -15.27 14.44 -21.92
N LYS A 265 -15.92 13.45 -22.56
CA LYS A 265 -16.44 12.27 -21.86
C LYS A 265 -15.30 11.37 -21.38
N THR A 266 -14.30 11.16 -22.22
CA THR A 266 -13.09 10.41 -21.84
C THR A 266 -12.33 11.12 -20.71
N ALA A 267 -12.25 12.45 -20.75
CA ALA A 267 -11.66 13.23 -19.66
C ALA A 267 -12.45 13.09 -18.34
N GLU A 268 -13.79 13.09 -18.41
CA GLU A 268 -14.67 12.88 -17.25
C GLU A 268 -14.46 11.47 -16.65
N GLU A 269 -14.40 10.42 -17.47
CA GLU A 269 -14.12 9.06 -17.00
C GLU A 269 -12.74 8.95 -16.35
N LYS A 270 -11.72 9.62 -16.93
CA LYS A 270 -10.38 9.67 -16.36
C LYS A 270 -10.36 10.40 -15.02
N TYR A 271 -11.13 11.48 -14.87
CA TYR A 271 -11.27 12.20 -13.61
C TYR A 271 -11.93 11.33 -12.53
N ILE A 272 -13.05 10.66 -12.86
CA ILE A 272 -13.78 9.78 -11.93
C ILE A 272 -12.92 8.59 -11.50
N ARG A 273 -12.13 8.02 -12.41
CA ARG A 273 -11.21 6.92 -12.12
C ARG A 273 -10.06 7.35 -11.19
N GLY A 274 -9.65 8.61 -11.26
CA GLY A 274 -8.51 9.15 -10.52
C GLY A 274 -7.16 8.66 -11.06
N PRO A 275 -6.04 9.19 -10.53
CA PRO A 275 -4.70 8.74 -10.88
C PRO A 275 -4.46 7.29 -10.42
N PRO A 276 -3.62 6.52 -11.14
CA PRO A 276 -3.27 5.18 -10.72
C PRO A 276 -2.46 5.21 -9.42
N LEU A 277 -2.92 4.47 -8.41
CA LEU A 277 -2.21 4.33 -7.14
C LEU A 277 -0.97 3.44 -7.29
N SER A 278 0.14 3.86 -6.71
CA SER A 278 1.33 3.03 -6.55
C SER A 278 1.03 1.85 -5.62
N TYR A 279 1.68 0.71 -5.84
CA TYR A 279 1.62 -0.45 -4.93
C TYR A 279 1.94 -0.04 -3.48
N ARG A 280 2.84 0.93 -3.30
CA ARG A 280 3.25 1.44 -1.99
C ARG A 280 2.19 2.31 -1.33
N GLU A 281 1.53 3.20 -2.07
CA GLU A 281 0.42 4.03 -1.57
C GLU A 281 -0.75 3.15 -1.12
N LYS A 282 -1.03 2.09 -1.90
CA LYS A 282 -2.03 1.08 -1.53
C LYS A 282 -1.66 0.35 -0.24
N GLU A 283 -0.40 -0.06 -0.08
CA GLU A 283 0.08 -0.73 1.13
C GLU A 283 0.00 0.18 2.36
N ILE A 284 0.33 1.48 2.22
CA ILE A 284 0.22 2.47 3.31
C ILE A 284 -1.24 2.63 3.74
N PHE A 285 -2.16 2.79 2.78
CA PHE A 285 -3.59 2.92 3.07
C PHE A 285 -4.16 1.66 3.73
N ASP A 286 -3.84 0.47 3.21
CA ASP A 286 -4.26 -0.81 3.79
C ASP A 286 -3.75 -0.97 5.23
N ASN A 287 -2.51 -0.53 5.50
CA ASN A 287 -1.94 -0.54 6.85
C ASN A 287 -2.64 0.44 7.79
N GLN A 288 -2.90 1.69 7.36
CA GLN A 288 -3.63 2.68 8.16
C GLN A 288 -5.05 2.20 8.51
N LEU A 289 -5.73 1.54 7.58
CA LEU A 289 -7.07 1.00 7.79
C LEU A 289 -7.05 -0.18 8.79
N LEU A 290 -6.00 -0.98 8.77
CA LEU A 290 -5.77 -2.02 9.78
C LEU A 290 -5.47 -1.43 11.17
N GLU A 291 -4.70 -0.34 11.23
CA GLU A 291 -4.41 0.39 12.48
C GLU A 291 -5.66 1.04 13.08
N GLU A 292 -6.52 1.66 12.27
CA GLU A 292 -7.79 2.20 12.75
C GLU A 292 -8.73 1.11 13.27
N ARG A 293 -8.83 -0.03 12.57
CA ARG A 293 -9.64 -1.16 13.03
C ARG A 293 -9.13 -1.69 14.36
N THR A 294 -7.82 -1.86 14.53
CA THR A 294 -7.24 -2.33 15.80
C THR A 294 -7.42 -1.31 16.94
N ARG A 295 -7.41 0.00 16.65
CA ARG A 295 -7.74 1.04 17.65
C ARG A 295 -9.20 1.02 18.11
N ARG A 296 -10.15 0.69 17.23
CA ARG A 296 -11.59 0.59 17.58
C ARG A 296 -11.96 -0.67 18.38
N HIS A 297 -11.09 -1.68 18.41
CA HIS A 297 -11.30 -2.94 19.14
C HIS A 297 -10.48 -3.01 20.45
N ARG A 298 -9.80 -1.92 20.83
CA ARG A 298 -9.23 -1.70 22.16
C ARG A 298 -10.19 -0.87 22.99
#